data_AF-A0A2U3PA39-F1
#
_entry.id   AF-A0A2U3PA39-F1
#
_cell.length_a   1.000
_cell.length_b   1.000
_cell.length_c   1.000
_cell.angle_alpha   90.00
_cell.angle_beta   90.00
_cell.angle_gamma   90.00
#
_symmetry.space_group_name_H-M   'P 1'
#
loop_
_entity.id
_entity.type
_entity.pdbx_description
1 polymer ?
#
loop_
_entity_poly.entity_id
_entity_poly.type
_entity_poly.pdbx_seq_one_letter_code
_entity_poly.pdbx_strand_id
1 'polypeptide(L)'
;MSTNVPGENSRQNGVERGLGLRQPTPENAARASTHAEPPAQYVAPTVRAYERLAASGPAQLAETLISRYWARIDNLDAPAQRSMNQYLPHLLSVCELDAVFIRQGHQLTQHATPHESPWPTHLSWALQSTIAALRLMLAGHTVGAAIVLRQQLGRWTVLLAGGIARRDDESIESFIARAWTHARMHSLATYAPDIAARDIFDDLDEHPPTTGVIDTDHQHVPVEGRALCPAGVYHALCTLIDIEHVDQYAQPEAVHDLDAEDSATNTHRIPDALSDGLALCIKQMRLAAAALCHARRDTDTAQAIVDASGHERRLIKYRSDTQPRRHKSELPHLAQAVVPLTSTRSAALENIDHLSRLYTDYHTVLADRSHCGHRTPQELAHLAFTAHRFTRALVAQAAHTHDRQLADQRLQLHQHLTPTSPHIMTAEFAALCAHWNQSQPPIAAAATQISATLLSGYWLWLEDDDRAMGILRCTLHHTARLRLWHTNPDAAHALQTTPTTTPSTWMHAAGWSQHTELDHALFEFAHTNRESRRHAARIHLDEHYPNCDNPLPQRIARQTALDQLTALAATETMKVVATHQSPAIADTLREALHHHGLDIQTNPARRQPNKRTPPPHTKQDTITTPDITLLD
;
A
#
# COMPACT_ATOMS: atom_id res chain seq x y z
N MET A 1 19.78 43.71 55.56
CA MET A 1 18.56 42.98 55.16
C MET A 1 18.27 43.35 53.72
N SER A 2 18.65 42.46 52.80
CA SER A 2 18.64 42.73 51.36
C SER A 2 17.29 42.40 50.74
N THR A 3 16.82 43.31 49.89
CA THR A 3 15.61 43.24 49.08
C THR A 3 15.83 42.35 47.85
N ASN A 4 15.03 41.29 47.71
CA ASN A 4 15.01 40.41 46.53
C ASN A 4 14.22 41.04 45.38
N VAL A 5 14.86 41.18 44.22
CA VAL A 5 14.27 41.63 42.95
C VAL A 5 13.77 40.40 42.17
N PRO A 6 12.47 40.29 41.85
CA PRO A 6 11.94 39.19 41.03
C PRO A 6 12.12 39.54 39.54
N GLY A 7 13.27 39.18 38.97
CA GLY A 7 13.54 39.45 37.55
C GLY A 7 14.69 38.66 36.91
N GLU A 8 15.59 38.10 37.70
CA GLU A 8 16.80 37.44 37.15
C GLU A 8 16.60 35.96 36.78
N ASN A 9 15.70 35.23 37.46
CA ASN A 9 15.49 33.80 37.18
C ASN A 9 14.85 33.49 35.81
N SER A 10 14.01 34.39 35.25
CA SER A 10 13.40 34.13 33.94
C SER A 10 14.36 34.36 32.77
N ARG A 11 15.34 35.26 32.92
CA ARG A 11 16.36 35.51 31.89
C ARG A 11 17.43 34.41 31.86
N GLN A 12 17.86 33.90 33.02
CA GLN A 12 18.78 32.75 33.08
C GLN A 12 18.17 31.49 32.46
N ASN A 13 16.89 31.21 32.73
CA ASN A 13 16.19 30.05 32.16
C ASN A 13 16.04 30.12 30.62
N GLY A 14 15.97 31.33 30.03
CA GLY A 14 15.94 31.52 28.58
C GLY A 14 17.30 31.31 27.91
N VAL A 15 18.38 31.78 28.57
CA VAL A 15 19.76 31.63 28.07
C VAL A 15 20.24 30.18 28.20
N GLU A 16 19.90 29.47 29.27
CA GLU A 16 20.24 28.06 29.46
C GLU A 16 19.53 27.12 28.45
N ARG A 17 18.32 27.47 27.99
CA ARG A 17 17.63 26.75 26.90
C ARG A 17 18.25 27.03 25.54
N GLY A 18 18.72 28.25 25.28
CA GLY A 18 19.41 28.61 24.04
C GLY A 18 20.80 27.97 23.89
N LEU A 19 21.41 27.56 25.01
CA LEU A 19 22.73 26.90 25.06
C LEU A 19 22.65 25.36 25.17
N GLY A 20 21.46 24.77 25.13
CA GLY A 20 21.29 23.31 25.16
C GLY A 20 21.59 22.65 26.52
N LEU A 21 21.73 23.41 27.60
CA LEU A 21 22.10 22.90 28.93
C LEU A 21 20.90 22.29 29.71
N ARG A 22 19.69 22.38 29.16
CA ARG A 22 18.47 21.83 29.76
C ARG A 22 17.60 21.16 28.71
N GLN A 23 17.47 19.83 28.78
CA GLN A 23 16.56 19.10 27.92
C GLN A 23 15.10 19.49 28.22
N PRO A 24 14.25 19.70 27.20
CA PRO A 24 12.85 20.01 27.41
C PRO A 24 12.15 18.81 28.06
N THR A 25 11.29 19.09 29.02
CA THR A 25 10.42 18.06 29.60
C THR A 25 9.48 17.49 28.53
N PRO A 26 9.05 16.22 28.65
CA PRO A 26 8.19 15.56 27.65
C PRO A 26 6.93 16.35 27.30
N GLU A 27 6.32 17.02 28.29
CA GLU A 27 5.14 17.89 28.07
C GLU A 27 5.46 19.16 27.26
N ASN A 28 6.66 19.73 27.41
CA ASN A 28 7.06 20.91 26.64
C ASN A 28 7.49 20.53 25.21
N ALA A 29 8.04 19.33 25.01
CA ALA A 29 8.25 18.76 23.68
C ALA A 29 6.92 18.49 22.96
N ALA A 30 5.93 17.93 23.69
CA ALA A 30 4.57 17.71 23.19
C ALA A 30 3.84 19.03 22.83
N ARG A 31 4.01 20.08 23.65
CA ARG A 31 3.47 21.43 23.36
C ARG A 31 4.20 22.15 22.23
N ALA A 32 5.51 21.96 22.08
CA ALA A 32 6.26 22.48 20.95
C ALA A 32 5.84 21.82 19.63
N SER A 33 5.52 20.51 19.65
CA SER A 33 4.95 19.81 18.49
C SER A 33 3.52 20.21 18.16
N THR A 34 2.75 20.78 19.09
CA THR A 34 1.38 21.30 18.82
C THR A 34 1.36 22.73 18.28
N HIS A 35 2.47 23.48 18.41
CA HIS A 35 2.56 24.89 18.03
C HIS A 35 3.51 25.19 16.86
N ALA A 36 4.12 24.17 16.26
CA ALA A 36 5.07 24.32 15.16
C ALA A 36 4.51 23.77 13.84
N GLU A 37 3.40 24.33 13.36
CA GLU A 37 3.02 24.15 11.95
C GLU A 37 2.81 25.55 11.33
N PRO A 38 3.81 26.07 10.60
CA PRO A 38 3.59 27.23 9.76
C PRO A 38 2.61 26.85 8.63
N PRO A 39 1.72 27.75 8.20
CA PRO A 39 0.89 27.51 7.03
C PRO A 39 1.80 27.15 5.85
N ALA A 40 1.53 26.02 5.19
CA ALA A 40 2.33 25.51 4.09
C ALA A 40 2.56 26.63 3.06
N GLN A 41 3.81 27.08 2.91
CA GLN A 41 4.15 27.95 1.80
C GLN A 41 3.96 27.13 0.53
N TYR A 42 2.96 27.48 -0.27
CA TYR A 42 2.75 26.85 -1.56
C TYR A 42 3.99 27.09 -2.44
N VAL A 43 4.75 26.04 -2.69
CA VAL A 43 5.89 26.05 -3.61
C VAL A 43 5.43 25.44 -4.93
N ALA A 44 5.48 26.24 -6.00
CA ALA A 44 5.18 25.76 -7.34
C ALA A 44 6.07 24.55 -7.70
N PRO A 45 5.52 23.46 -8.27
CA PRO A 45 6.25 22.22 -8.58
C PRO A 45 7.19 22.37 -9.79
N THR A 46 7.95 23.46 -9.87
CA THR A 46 8.89 23.76 -10.96
C THR A 46 10.31 23.46 -10.52
N VAL A 47 11.15 23.00 -11.46
CA VAL A 47 12.59 22.75 -11.20
C VAL A 47 13.25 23.96 -10.56
N ARG A 48 13.04 25.16 -11.12
CA ARG A 48 13.61 26.42 -10.59
C ARG A 48 13.20 26.72 -9.14
N ALA A 49 11.96 26.44 -8.76
CA ALA A 49 11.53 26.65 -7.39
C ALA A 49 12.26 25.69 -6.43
N TYR A 50 12.38 24.42 -6.83
CA TYR A 50 13.06 23.40 -6.06
C TYR A 50 14.58 23.56 -6.01
N GLU A 51 15.21 24.15 -7.03
CA GLU A 51 16.63 24.53 -6.96
C GLU A 51 16.90 25.58 -5.89
N ARG A 52 15.99 26.56 -5.72
CA ARG A 52 16.11 27.57 -4.66
C ARG A 52 15.93 26.97 -3.27
N LEU A 53 15.01 26.01 -3.14
CA LEU A 53 14.84 25.26 -1.89
C LEU A 53 16.08 24.42 -1.58
N ALA A 54 16.61 23.72 -2.58
CA ALA A 54 17.83 22.94 -2.45
C ALA A 54 19.02 23.81 -2.01
N ALA A 55 19.16 25.00 -2.60
CA ALA A 55 20.16 25.99 -2.19
C ALA A 55 19.98 26.52 -0.75
N SER A 56 18.77 26.42 -0.19
CA SER A 56 18.46 26.79 1.20
C SER A 56 18.79 25.66 2.20
N GLY A 57 19.07 24.46 1.70
CA GLY A 57 19.55 23.31 2.47
C GLY A 57 18.56 22.14 2.56
N PRO A 58 19.04 20.97 3.05
CA PRO A 58 18.28 19.72 3.09
C PRO A 58 17.02 19.78 3.95
N ALA A 59 17.05 20.50 5.07
CA ALA A 59 15.90 20.64 5.96
C ALA A 59 14.72 21.35 5.28
N GLN A 60 14.98 22.41 4.52
CA GLN A 60 13.93 23.16 3.81
C GLN A 60 13.30 22.34 2.69
N LEU A 61 14.12 21.55 1.97
CA LEU A 61 13.63 20.63 0.96
C LEU A 61 12.75 19.54 1.57
N ALA A 62 13.19 18.91 2.67
CA ALA A 62 12.42 17.91 3.41
C ALA A 62 11.08 18.49 3.89
N GLU A 63 11.10 19.63 4.57
CA GLU A 63 9.89 20.32 5.06
C GLU A 63 8.91 20.62 3.92
N THR A 64 9.41 21.03 2.75
CA THR A 64 8.54 21.31 1.59
C THR A 64 7.88 20.04 1.05
N LEU A 65 8.63 18.94 0.91
CA LEU A 65 8.07 17.66 0.45
C LEU A 65 7.01 17.15 1.44
N ILE A 66 7.32 17.18 2.74
CA ILE A 66 6.36 16.79 3.78
C ILE A 66 5.13 17.71 3.79
N SER A 67 5.31 19.02 3.61
CA SER A 67 4.19 19.98 3.53
C SER A 67 3.26 19.68 2.35
N ARG A 68 3.81 19.23 1.21
CA ARG A 68 2.99 18.81 0.06
C ARG A 68 2.15 17.59 0.37
N TYR A 69 2.71 16.60 1.07
CA TYR A 69 1.97 15.43 1.52
C TYR A 69 0.81 15.82 2.43
N TRP A 70 1.05 16.69 3.42
CA TRP A 70 0.00 17.14 4.35
C TRP A 70 -1.07 17.99 3.65
N ALA A 71 -0.69 18.87 2.73
CA ALA A 71 -1.65 19.61 1.93
C ALA A 71 -2.60 18.70 1.15
N ARG A 72 -2.12 17.56 0.63
CA ARG A 72 -2.99 16.55 0.01
C ARG A 72 -3.95 15.94 1.02
N ILE A 73 -3.45 15.55 2.20
CA ILE A 73 -4.29 15.00 3.27
C ILE A 73 -5.42 15.94 3.66
N ASP A 74 -5.11 17.22 3.85
CA ASP A 74 -6.09 18.24 4.22
C ASP A 74 -7.17 18.43 3.14
N ASN A 75 -6.81 18.16 1.87
CA ASN A 75 -7.71 18.22 0.73
C ASN A 75 -8.51 16.93 0.48
N LEU A 76 -8.27 15.83 1.21
CA LEU A 76 -8.89 14.52 0.91
C LEU A 76 -10.40 14.45 1.17
N ASP A 77 -10.94 15.27 2.07
CA ASP A 77 -12.32 15.09 2.56
C ASP A 77 -13.37 15.25 1.45
N ALA A 78 -13.25 16.31 0.63
CA ALA A 78 -14.20 16.57 -0.45
C ALA A 78 -14.15 15.53 -1.58
N PRO A 79 -12.97 15.12 -2.10
CA PRO A 79 -12.84 13.98 -3.01
C PRO A 79 -13.39 12.67 -2.41
N ALA A 80 -13.03 12.33 -1.17
CA ALA A 80 -13.48 11.10 -0.52
C ALA A 80 -15.01 11.06 -0.39
N GLN A 81 -15.63 12.18 -0.01
CA GLN A 81 -17.07 12.29 0.12
C GLN A 81 -17.79 12.16 -1.24
N ARG A 82 -17.22 12.68 -2.32
CA ARG A 82 -17.74 12.50 -3.69
C ARG A 82 -17.65 11.03 -4.11
N SER A 83 -16.50 10.40 -3.87
CA SER A 83 -16.24 8.99 -4.21
C SER A 83 -17.06 8.01 -3.39
N MET A 84 -17.41 8.32 -2.13
CA MET A 84 -18.23 7.44 -1.31
C MET A 84 -19.60 7.15 -1.93
N ASN A 85 -20.21 8.13 -2.60
CA ASN A 85 -21.47 7.93 -3.32
C ASN A 85 -21.34 6.95 -4.50
N GLN A 86 -20.14 6.84 -5.08
CA GLN A 86 -19.87 5.89 -6.16
C GLN A 86 -19.73 4.47 -5.63
N TYR A 87 -19.09 4.30 -4.47
CA TYR A 87 -18.81 2.99 -3.89
C TYR A 87 -19.83 2.54 -2.83
N LEU A 88 -20.91 3.31 -2.67
CA LEU A 88 -21.99 3.04 -1.72
C LEU A 88 -22.56 1.61 -1.80
N PRO A 89 -22.84 1.03 -2.99
CA PRO A 89 -23.35 -0.35 -3.06
C PRO A 89 -22.40 -1.38 -2.44
N HIS A 90 -21.10 -1.25 -2.70
CA HIS A 90 -20.06 -2.13 -2.15
C HIS A 90 -19.97 -2.02 -0.62
N LEU A 91 -20.07 -0.80 -0.09
CA LEU A 91 -20.08 -0.56 1.36
C LEU A 91 -21.33 -1.12 2.03
N LEU A 92 -22.49 -1.07 1.38
CA LEU A 92 -23.71 -1.71 1.88
C LEU A 92 -23.58 -3.24 1.89
N SER A 93 -22.95 -3.82 0.87
CA SER A 93 -22.63 -5.25 0.85
C SER A 93 -21.75 -5.67 2.04
N VAL A 94 -20.78 -4.84 2.44
CA VAL A 94 -19.98 -5.07 3.66
C VAL A 94 -20.88 -5.14 4.88
N CYS A 95 -21.85 -4.23 5.01
CA CYS A 95 -22.78 -4.20 6.15
C CYS A 95 -23.57 -5.52 6.28
N GLU A 96 -24.00 -6.07 5.14
CA GLU A 96 -24.71 -7.34 5.10
C GLU A 96 -23.83 -8.50 5.56
N LEU A 97 -22.58 -8.54 5.09
CA LEU A 97 -21.60 -9.56 5.49
C LEU A 97 -21.27 -9.45 7.00
N ASP A 98 -21.10 -8.24 7.52
CA ASP A 98 -20.90 -7.99 8.95
C ASP A 98 -22.08 -8.48 9.79
N ALA A 99 -23.31 -8.20 9.35
CA ALA A 99 -24.51 -8.64 10.05
C ALA A 99 -24.59 -10.18 10.12
N VAL A 100 -24.10 -10.89 9.11
CA VAL A 100 -23.98 -12.35 9.15
C VAL A 100 -22.90 -12.79 10.12
N PHE A 101 -21.72 -12.16 10.05
CA PHE A 101 -20.59 -12.48 10.92
C PHE A 101 -20.95 -12.31 12.41
N ILE A 102 -21.55 -11.18 12.77
CA ILE A 102 -21.93 -10.89 14.16
C ILE A 102 -23.03 -11.83 14.66
N ARG A 103 -24.02 -12.16 13.83
CA ARG A 103 -25.08 -13.13 14.20
C ARG A 103 -24.53 -14.52 14.49
N GLN A 104 -23.37 -14.86 13.94
CA GLN A 104 -22.67 -16.10 14.25
C GLN A 104 -21.87 -16.04 15.56
N GLY A 105 -22.01 -14.96 16.35
CA GLY A 105 -21.39 -14.79 17.66
C GLY A 105 -20.01 -14.13 17.61
N HIS A 106 -19.63 -13.56 16.46
CA HIS A 106 -18.32 -12.96 16.27
C HIS A 106 -18.33 -11.43 16.46
N GLN A 107 -17.15 -10.86 16.65
CA GLN A 107 -16.94 -9.41 16.75
C GLN A 107 -16.12 -8.91 15.56
N LEU A 108 -16.36 -7.68 15.09
CA LEU A 108 -15.61 -7.12 13.96
C LEU A 108 -14.08 -7.11 14.18
N THR A 109 -13.64 -6.98 15.43
CA THR A 109 -12.23 -7.07 15.84
C THR A 109 -11.58 -8.40 15.46
N GLN A 110 -12.36 -9.45 15.29
CA GLN A 110 -11.91 -10.78 14.86
C GLN A 110 -11.69 -10.86 13.34
N HIS A 111 -11.93 -9.79 12.58
CA HIS A 111 -11.56 -9.75 11.16
C HIS A 111 -10.05 -9.52 10.91
N ALA A 112 -9.32 -9.11 11.94
CA ALA A 112 -7.99 -8.49 11.86
C ALA A 112 -6.92 -9.33 11.13
N THR A 113 -6.79 -10.60 11.52
CA THR A 113 -5.69 -11.48 11.15
C THR A 113 -6.27 -12.78 10.57
N PRO A 114 -6.05 -13.09 9.29
CA PRO A 114 -6.69 -14.23 8.62
C PRO A 114 -6.47 -15.56 9.36
N HIS A 115 -5.29 -15.76 9.94
CA HIS A 115 -4.91 -16.97 10.65
C HIS A 115 -5.39 -17.04 12.11
N GLU A 116 -5.95 -15.95 12.64
CA GLU A 116 -6.52 -15.90 14.00
C GLU A 116 -8.04 -15.69 13.97
N SER A 117 -8.61 -15.41 12.79
CA SER A 117 -10.04 -15.26 12.64
C SER A 117 -10.76 -16.61 12.77
N PRO A 118 -11.78 -16.72 13.64
CA PRO A 118 -12.64 -17.89 13.72
C PRO A 118 -13.68 -17.93 12.58
N TRP A 119 -13.85 -16.83 11.83
CA TRP A 119 -14.50 -16.83 10.53
C TRP A 119 -13.64 -17.63 9.55
N PRO A 120 -14.18 -18.24 8.48
CA PRO A 120 -13.33 -18.81 7.44
C PRO A 120 -12.27 -17.80 7.01
N THR A 121 -11.00 -18.16 7.21
CA THR A 121 -9.81 -17.30 7.02
C THR A 121 -9.88 -16.48 5.74
N HIS A 122 -10.33 -17.10 4.65
CA HIS A 122 -10.45 -16.48 3.33
C HIS A 122 -11.53 -15.39 3.25
N LEU A 123 -12.67 -15.56 3.94
CA LEU A 123 -13.73 -14.54 3.96
C LEU A 123 -13.32 -13.35 4.81
N SER A 124 -12.64 -13.59 5.94
CA SER A 124 -12.18 -12.51 6.81
C SER A 124 -11.15 -11.67 6.08
N TRP A 125 -10.20 -12.34 5.42
CA TRP A 125 -9.22 -11.66 4.60
C TRP A 125 -9.87 -10.89 3.44
N ALA A 126 -10.77 -11.54 2.68
CA ALA A 126 -11.43 -10.92 1.55
C ALA A 126 -12.20 -9.66 1.95
N LEU A 127 -12.92 -9.69 3.08
CA LEU A 127 -13.64 -8.53 3.60
C LEU A 127 -12.67 -7.40 3.96
N GLN A 128 -11.58 -7.71 4.66
CA GLN A 128 -10.56 -6.73 4.98
C GLN A 128 -9.87 -6.18 3.72
N SER A 129 -9.71 -6.99 2.67
CA SER A 129 -9.12 -6.55 1.39
C SER A 129 -10.06 -5.61 0.66
N THR A 130 -11.37 -5.87 0.72
CA THR A 130 -12.41 -4.95 0.24
C THR A 130 -12.34 -3.61 0.98
N ILE A 131 -12.22 -3.61 2.32
CA ILE A 131 -12.07 -2.35 3.07
C ILE A 131 -10.77 -1.62 2.74
N ALA A 132 -9.64 -2.33 2.61
CA ALA A 132 -8.37 -1.74 2.25
C ALA A 132 -8.41 -1.11 0.84
N ALA A 133 -8.97 -1.82 -0.14
CA ALA A 133 -9.17 -1.30 -1.49
C ALA A 133 -10.11 -0.08 -1.49
N LEU A 134 -11.25 -0.15 -0.81
CA LEU A 134 -12.19 0.99 -0.68
C LEU A 134 -11.52 2.20 -0.04
N ARG A 135 -10.73 2.00 1.02
CA ARG A 135 -9.96 3.07 1.65
C ARG A 135 -9.00 3.73 0.66
N LEU A 136 -8.21 2.94 -0.07
CA LEU A 136 -7.27 3.46 -1.07
C LEU A 136 -8.01 4.21 -2.20
N MET A 137 -9.16 3.70 -2.65
CA MET A 137 -9.99 4.37 -3.65
C MET A 137 -10.56 5.71 -3.14
N LEU A 138 -11.01 5.76 -1.89
CA LEU A 138 -11.47 6.99 -1.26
C LEU A 138 -10.33 8.00 -1.04
N ALA A 139 -9.10 7.51 -0.86
CA ALA A 139 -7.89 8.32 -0.78
C ALA A 139 -7.32 8.78 -2.14
N GLY A 140 -7.94 8.38 -3.26
CA GLY A 140 -7.41 8.64 -4.60
C GLY A 140 -6.20 7.76 -5.00
N HIS A 141 -5.84 6.77 -4.18
CA HIS A 141 -4.73 5.85 -4.42
C HIS A 141 -5.19 4.68 -5.31
N THR A 142 -5.48 4.96 -6.58
CA THR A 142 -6.15 4.00 -7.48
C THR A 142 -5.28 2.79 -7.80
N VAL A 143 -3.98 2.99 -8.00
CA VAL A 143 -3.01 1.92 -8.27
C VAL A 143 -2.92 0.96 -7.09
N GLY A 144 -2.78 1.48 -5.87
CA GLY A 144 -2.73 0.64 -4.67
C GLY A 144 -4.00 -0.20 -4.51
N ALA A 145 -5.16 0.40 -4.78
CA ALA A 145 -6.43 -0.33 -4.79
C ALA A 145 -6.47 -1.40 -5.89
N ALA A 146 -5.98 -1.10 -7.09
CA ALA A 146 -5.91 -2.05 -8.20
C ALA A 146 -5.08 -3.27 -7.83
N ILE A 147 -3.92 -3.08 -7.19
CA ILE A 147 -3.07 -4.17 -6.71
C ILE A 147 -3.83 -5.03 -5.71
N VAL A 148 -4.43 -4.45 -4.67
CA VAL A 148 -5.19 -5.21 -3.66
C VAL A 148 -6.32 -6.03 -4.31
N LEU A 149 -7.06 -5.44 -5.24
CA LEU A 149 -8.16 -6.12 -5.94
C LEU A 149 -7.66 -7.21 -6.89
N ARG A 150 -6.56 -6.97 -7.61
CA ARG A 150 -5.95 -7.94 -8.51
C ARG A 150 -5.46 -9.17 -7.73
N GLN A 151 -4.79 -8.96 -6.59
CA GLN A 151 -4.37 -10.04 -5.69
C GLN A 151 -5.59 -10.81 -5.15
N GLN A 152 -6.66 -10.10 -4.77
CA GLN A 152 -7.87 -10.75 -4.25
C GLN A 152 -8.60 -11.57 -5.33
N LEU A 153 -8.66 -11.09 -6.57
CA LEU A 153 -9.19 -11.83 -7.71
C LEU A 153 -8.31 -13.03 -8.08
N GLY A 154 -6.98 -12.87 -8.06
CA GLY A 154 -6.03 -13.95 -8.28
C GLY A 154 -6.25 -15.09 -7.29
N ARG A 155 -6.36 -14.75 -6.00
CA ARG A 155 -6.70 -15.71 -4.93
C ARG A 155 -8.02 -16.42 -5.16
N TRP A 156 -9.10 -15.68 -5.46
CA TRP A 156 -10.38 -16.31 -5.77
C TRP A 156 -10.29 -17.23 -6.97
N THR A 157 -9.52 -16.85 -7.99
CA THR A 157 -9.28 -17.68 -9.18
C THR A 157 -8.61 -19.00 -8.82
N VAL A 158 -7.55 -18.99 -8.01
CA VAL A 158 -6.85 -20.21 -7.59
C VAL A 158 -7.78 -21.14 -6.80
N LEU A 159 -8.58 -20.58 -5.87
CA LEU A 159 -9.57 -21.35 -5.13
C LEU A 159 -10.66 -21.96 -6.03
N LEU A 160 -11.15 -21.20 -7.00
CA LEU A 160 -12.16 -21.65 -7.96
C LEU A 160 -11.61 -22.73 -8.92
N ALA A 161 -10.34 -22.61 -9.30
CA ALA A 161 -9.65 -23.61 -10.12
C ALA A 161 -9.60 -24.97 -9.43
N GLY A 162 -9.52 -25.01 -8.09
CA GLY A 162 -9.65 -26.24 -7.30
C GLY A 162 -8.66 -27.32 -7.71
N GLY A 163 -7.37 -26.95 -7.83
CA GLY A 163 -6.28 -27.84 -8.23
C GLY A 163 -6.10 -28.00 -9.73
N ILE A 164 -6.90 -27.32 -10.56
CA ILE A 164 -6.63 -27.25 -11.99
C ILE A 164 -5.47 -26.29 -12.26
N ALA A 165 -4.39 -26.81 -12.83
CA ALA A 165 -3.28 -25.99 -13.29
C ALA A 165 -3.64 -25.18 -14.56
N ARG A 166 -2.98 -24.03 -14.69
CA ARG A 166 -2.86 -23.31 -15.97
C ARG A 166 -2.07 -24.18 -16.95
N ARG A 167 -2.48 -24.20 -18.22
CA ARG A 167 -1.73 -24.91 -19.28
C ARG A 167 -0.53 -24.07 -19.73
N ASP A 168 0.51 -24.73 -20.22
CA ASP A 168 1.77 -24.07 -20.61
C ASP A 168 1.58 -23.01 -21.71
N ASP A 169 0.60 -23.20 -22.61
CA ASP A 169 0.26 -22.31 -23.73
C ASP A 169 -0.94 -21.39 -23.47
N GLU A 170 -1.56 -21.50 -22.30
CA GLU A 170 -2.78 -20.77 -21.96
C GLU A 170 -2.44 -19.38 -21.42
N SER A 171 -3.11 -18.34 -21.93
CA SER A 171 -3.02 -16.99 -21.36
C SER A 171 -3.57 -16.94 -19.93
N ILE A 172 -3.12 -16.01 -19.09
CA ILE A 172 -3.66 -15.92 -17.73
C ILE A 172 -5.15 -15.58 -17.75
N GLU A 173 -5.58 -14.79 -18.72
CA GLU A 173 -6.97 -14.43 -18.95
C GLU A 173 -7.81 -15.66 -19.29
N SER A 174 -7.32 -16.53 -20.17
CA SER A 174 -7.99 -17.80 -20.51
C SER A 174 -8.07 -18.74 -19.31
N PHE A 175 -7.02 -18.80 -18.49
CA PHE A 175 -7.04 -19.55 -17.24
C PHE A 175 -8.10 -19.03 -16.26
N ILE A 176 -8.15 -17.71 -16.05
CA ILE A 176 -9.15 -17.06 -15.20
C ILE A 176 -10.55 -17.34 -15.73
N ALA A 177 -10.75 -17.18 -17.05
CA ALA A 177 -12.02 -17.40 -17.73
C ALA A 177 -12.53 -18.85 -17.54
N ARG A 178 -11.62 -19.82 -17.51
CA ARG A 178 -11.91 -21.24 -17.26
C ARG A 178 -12.20 -21.55 -15.79
N ALA A 179 -11.53 -20.86 -14.86
CA ALA A 179 -11.76 -21.04 -13.42
C ALA A 179 -13.10 -20.45 -12.96
N TRP A 180 -13.46 -19.27 -13.47
CA TRP A 180 -14.66 -18.54 -13.07
C TRP A 180 -15.92 -19.00 -13.81
N THR A 181 -16.48 -20.13 -13.36
CA THR A 181 -17.78 -20.62 -13.82
C THR A 181 -18.80 -20.64 -12.69
N HIS A 182 -20.09 -20.55 -13.03
CA HIS A 182 -21.17 -20.66 -12.05
C HIS A 182 -21.07 -21.93 -11.19
N ALA A 183 -20.75 -23.06 -11.83
CA ALA A 183 -20.59 -24.33 -11.13
C ALA A 183 -19.43 -24.30 -10.12
N ARG A 184 -18.28 -23.72 -10.49
CA ARG A 184 -17.12 -23.59 -9.59
C ARG A 184 -17.38 -22.62 -8.44
N MET A 185 -18.04 -21.49 -8.71
CA MET A 185 -18.40 -20.52 -7.68
C MET A 185 -19.33 -21.12 -6.62
N HIS A 186 -20.36 -21.86 -7.05
CA HIS A 186 -21.27 -22.57 -6.13
C HIS A 186 -20.58 -23.73 -5.40
N SER A 187 -19.72 -24.49 -6.08
CA SER A 187 -18.94 -25.57 -5.48
C SER A 187 -18.03 -25.04 -4.37
N LEU A 188 -17.19 -24.03 -4.68
CA LEU A 188 -16.28 -23.41 -3.71
C LEU A 188 -17.02 -22.86 -2.49
N ALA A 189 -18.17 -22.23 -2.70
CA ALA A 189 -18.99 -21.73 -1.60
C ALA A 189 -19.38 -22.86 -0.62
N THR A 190 -19.69 -24.05 -1.13
CA THR A 190 -20.08 -25.20 -0.32
C THR A 190 -18.92 -25.73 0.54
N TYR A 191 -17.68 -25.63 0.03
CA TYR A 191 -16.46 -26.05 0.75
C TYR A 191 -15.81 -24.94 1.58
N ALA A 192 -16.32 -23.71 1.51
CA ALA A 192 -15.80 -22.57 2.26
C ALA A 192 -15.61 -22.84 3.78
N PRO A 193 -16.49 -23.59 4.48
CA PRO A 193 -16.28 -23.93 5.89
C PRO A 193 -15.06 -24.82 6.16
N ASP A 194 -14.59 -25.58 5.17
CA ASP A 194 -13.55 -26.60 5.32
C ASP A 194 -12.16 -26.13 4.87
N ILE A 195 -12.05 -24.94 4.26
CA ILE A 195 -10.77 -24.33 3.84
C ILE A 195 -9.99 -23.95 5.10
N ALA A 196 -8.84 -24.60 5.31
CA ALA A 196 -8.08 -24.48 6.54
C ALA A 196 -7.20 -23.22 6.54
N ALA A 197 -6.88 -22.72 7.73
CA ALA A 197 -5.94 -21.62 7.92
C ALA A 197 -4.51 -21.89 7.41
N ARG A 198 -4.20 -23.13 7.00
CA ARG A 198 -2.88 -23.60 6.55
C ARG A 198 -2.74 -23.72 5.03
N ASP A 199 -3.80 -23.53 4.27
CA ASP A 199 -3.72 -23.65 2.82
C ASP A 199 -2.78 -22.56 2.26
N ILE A 200 -1.85 -22.95 1.38
CA ILE A 200 -0.92 -22.02 0.75
C ILE A 200 -1.71 -21.21 -0.28
N PHE A 201 -1.63 -19.89 -0.16
CA PHE A 201 -2.49 -18.95 -0.87
C PHE A 201 -1.76 -18.33 -2.05
N ASP A 202 -1.42 -19.13 -3.06
CA ASP A 202 -0.68 -18.65 -4.22
C ASP A 202 -1.43 -17.52 -4.93
N ASP A 203 -0.72 -16.42 -5.22
CA ASP A 203 -1.18 -15.40 -6.16
C ASP A 203 -0.71 -15.76 -7.58
N LEU A 204 -1.42 -15.26 -8.60
CA LEU A 204 -1.08 -15.45 -10.02
C LEU A 204 0.13 -14.61 -10.45
N ASP A 205 0.98 -14.19 -9.52
CA ASP A 205 1.79 -12.97 -9.60
C ASP A 205 2.95 -13.04 -10.60
N GLU A 206 3.37 -14.25 -10.98
CA GLU A 206 4.38 -14.49 -12.02
C GLU A 206 3.73 -14.86 -13.36
N HIS A 207 3.21 -13.85 -14.06
CA HIS A 207 2.78 -14.02 -15.44
C HIS A 207 3.31 -12.92 -16.36
N PRO A 208 3.44 -13.20 -17.66
CA PRO A 208 3.61 -12.14 -18.66
C PRO A 208 2.49 -11.10 -18.60
N PRO A 209 2.68 -9.91 -19.17
CA PRO A 209 1.64 -8.89 -19.26
C PRO A 209 0.38 -9.47 -19.86
N THR A 210 -0.75 -9.06 -19.30
CA THR A 210 -2.07 -9.44 -19.81
C THR A 210 -2.28 -8.83 -21.19
N THR A 211 -2.65 -9.62 -22.18
CA THR A 211 -2.91 -9.18 -23.56
C THR A 211 -4.37 -8.75 -23.77
N GLY A 212 -5.25 -9.06 -22.81
CA GLY A 212 -6.69 -8.88 -22.93
C GLY A 212 -7.37 -9.88 -23.87
N VAL A 213 -6.61 -10.81 -24.46
CA VAL A 213 -7.12 -11.85 -25.36
C VAL A 213 -7.55 -13.06 -24.55
N ILE A 214 -8.80 -13.47 -24.75
CA ILE A 214 -9.40 -14.65 -24.11
C ILE A 214 -9.73 -15.65 -25.22
N ASP A 215 -8.90 -16.67 -25.37
CA ASP A 215 -8.98 -17.67 -26.45
C ASP A 215 -9.98 -18.80 -26.16
N THR A 216 -10.81 -18.63 -25.13
CA THR A 216 -11.77 -19.63 -24.68
C THR A 216 -13.16 -19.02 -24.50
N ASP A 217 -14.18 -19.78 -24.90
CA ASP A 217 -15.56 -19.47 -24.52
C ASP A 217 -15.68 -19.47 -23.00
N HIS A 218 -16.25 -18.40 -22.45
CA HIS A 218 -16.26 -18.19 -21.01
C HIS A 218 -17.53 -17.54 -20.49
N GLN A 219 -17.77 -17.77 -19.21
CA GLN A 219 -18.96 -17.27 -18.53
C GLN A 219 -18.73 -15.86 -18.00
N HIS A 220 -19.77 -15.04 -18.12
CA HIS A 220 -19.81 -13.75 -17.46
C HIS A 220 -20.57 -13.90 -16.14
N VAL A 221 -20.04 -13.29 -15.08
CA VAL A 221 -20.67 -13.30 -13.77
C VAL A 221 -21.72 -12.21 -13.71
N PRO A 222 -23.00 -12.53 -13.45
CA PRO A 222 -24.05 -11.55 -13.29
C PRO A 222 -23.90 -10.83 -11.95
N VAL A 223 -23.60 -9.54 -11.99
CA VAL A 223 -23.46 -8.66 -10.83
C VAL A 223 -24.30 -7.41 -11.04
N GLU A 224 -25.27 -7.19 -10.14
CA GLU A 224 -26.12 -5.98 -10.15
C GLU A 224 -26.83 -5.68 -11.49
N GLY A 225 -27.12 -6.72 -12.29
CA GLY A 225 -27.77 -6.55 -13.60
C GLY A 225 -26.81 -6.28 -14.77
N ARG A 226 -25.49 -6.26 -14.51
CA ARG A 226 -24.43 -6.29 -15.52
C ARG A 226 -23.82 -7.69 -15.58
N ALA A 227 -23.29 -8.05 -16.75
CA ALA A 227 -22.53 -9.27 -16.95
C ALA A 227 -21.05 -8.90 -16.97
N LEU A 228 -20.30 -9.28 -15.93
CA LEU A 228 -18.88 -8.95 -15.80
C LEU A 228 -18.03 -10.13 -16.28
N CYS A 229 -17.01 -9.87 -17.08
CA CYS A 229 -16.00 -10.86 -17.46
C CYS A 229 -14.85 -10.83 -16.44
N PRO A 230 -14.65 -11.86 -15.59
CA PRO A 230 -13.58 -11.84 -14.59
C PRO A 230 -12.18 -11.70 -15.19
N ALA A 231 -11.93 -12.35 -16.32
CA ALA A 231 -10.67 -12.24 -17.05
C ALA A 231 -10.44 -10.82 -17.60
N GLY A 232 -11.49 -10.19 -18.15
CA GLY A 232 -11.42 -8.80 -18.63
C GLY A 232 -11.23 -7.80 -17.49
N VAL A 233 -11.88 -8.01 -16.34
CA VAL A 233 -11.68 -7.18 -15.14
C VAL A 233 -10.25 -7.33 -14.61
N TYR A 234 -9.74 -8.55 -14.56
CA TYR A 234 -8.36 -8.81 -14.14
C TYR A 234 -7.34 -8.12 -15.06
N HIS A 235 -7.51 -8.24 -16.39
CA HIS A 235 -6.71 -7.51 -17.36
C HIS A 235 -6.77 -5.99 -17.15
N ALA A 236 -7.98 -5.44 -16.95
CA ALA A 236 -8.13 -4.00 -16.70
C ALA A 236 -7.39 -3.54 -15.44
N LEU A 237 -7.38 -4.35 -14.36
CA LEU A 237 -6.61 -4.05 -13.16
C LEU A 237 -5.09 -4.12 -13.42
N CYS A 238 -4.60 -5.12 -14.16
CA CYS A 238 -3.19 -5.20 -14.57
C CYS A 238 -2.77 -3.98 -15.38
N THR A 239 -3.59 -3.53 -16.34
CA THR A 239 -3.30 -2.32 -17.14
C THR A 239 -3.17 -1.05 -16.27
N LEU A 240 -3.93 -0.94 -15.18
CA LEU A 240 -3.79 0.17 -14.22
C LEU A 240 -2.46 0.11 -13.45
N ILE A 241 -2.01 -1.10 -13.11
CA ILE A 241 -0.75 -1.33 -12.39
C ILE A 241 0.44 -1.04 -13.31
N ASP A 242 0.40 -1.53 -14.55
CA ASP A 242 1.54 -1.48 -15.46
C ASP A 242 1.68 -0.17 -16.27
N ILE A 243 0.60 0.63 -16.37
CA ILE A 243 0.43 1.80 -17.26
C ILE A 243 0.91 1.49 -18.69
N GLU A 244 0.31 0.50 -19.34
CA GLU A 244 0.66 0.15 -20.72
C GLU A 244 0.22 1.19 -21.77
N HIS A 245 -0.61 2.16 -21.39
CA HIS A 245 -1.14 3.19 -22.30
C HIS A 245 -0.77 4.60 -21.82
N VAL A 246 0.46 4.99 -22.15
CA VAL A 246 1.12 6.22 -21.71
C VAL A 246 0.44 7.51 -22.23
N ASP A 247 -0.38 7.42 -23.29
CA ASP A 247 -0.89 8.61 -23.99
C ASP A 247 -2.19 9.23 -23.43
N GLN A 248 -2.90 8.58 -22.50
CA GLN A 248 -4.21 9.07 -22.03
C GLN A 248 -4.35 9.23 -20.51
N TYR A 249 -3.42 8.71 -19.71
CA TYR A 249 -3.59 8.59 -18.26
C TYR A 249 -2.47 9.23 -17.43
N ALA A 250 -1.41 9.71 -18.06
CA ALA A 250 -0.24 10.24 -17.37
C ALA A 250 -0.43 11.72 -16.99
N GLN A 251 -1.33 12.00 -16.06
CA GLN A 251 -1.17 13.16 -15.18
C GLN A 251 -0.98 12.64 -13.75
N PRO A 252 0.03 13.10 -13.00
CA PRO A 252 0.35 12.51 -11.71
C PRO A 252 -0.81 12.71 -10.73
N GLU A 253 -1.30 11.62 -10.11
CA GLU A 253 -2.28 11.68 -9.00
C GLU A 253 -1.83 12.70 -7.94
N ALA A 254 -0.52 12.74 -7.64
CA ALA A 254 0.10 13.63 -6.68
C ALA A 254 0.24 15.12 -7.09
N VAL A 255 -0.06 15.49 -8.34
CA VAL A 255 0.00 16.90 -8.80
C VAL A 255 -1.38 17.56 -8.80
N HIS A 256 -2.47 16.82 -9.03
CA HIS A 256 -3.83 17.37 -9.03
C HIS A 256 -4.47 17.48 -7.64
N ASP A 257 -4.04 16.68 -6.66
CA ASP A 257 -4.60 16.69 -5.29
C ASP A 257 -4.28 17.95 -4.46
N LEU A 258 -3.58 18.93 -5.05
CA LEU A 258 -3.34 20.22 -4.41
C LEU A 258 -4.46 21.24 -4.66
N ASP A 259 -5.29 21.03 -5.69
CA ASP A 259 -6.39 21.93 -6.05
C ASP A 259 -7.75 21.20 -5.90
N ALA A 260 -8.59 21.68 -4.98
CA ALA A 260 -9.89 21.09 -4.65
C ALA A 260 -10.90 21.07 -5.83
N GLU A 261 -10.66 21.84 -6.89
CA GLU A 261 -11.64 22.13 -7.95
C GLU A 261 -11.47 21.32 -9.25
N ASP A 262 -10.31 20.72 -9.55
CA ASP A 262 -9.99 20.30 -10.94
C ASP A 262 -10.14 18.80 -11.28
N SER A 263 -10.63 17.94 -10.37
CA SER A 263 -10.70 16.49 -10.63
C SER A 263 -12.00 16.04 -11.32
N ALA A 264 -12.38 16.59 -12.48
CA ALA A 264 -13.64 16.20 -13.12
C ALA A 264 -13.67 16.30 -14.64
N THR A 265 -12.66 15.81 -15.36
CA THR A 265 -12.84 15.49 -16.78
C THR A 265 -11.90 14.37 -17.23
N ASN A 266 -12.48 13.29 -17.76
CA ASN A 266 -11.87 12.16 -18.50
C ASN A 266 -11.50 10.82 -17.82
N THR A 267 -11.90 10.53 -16.58
CA THR A 267 -11.60 9.22 -15.95
C THR A 267 -12.74 8.19 -15.95
N HIS A 268 -13.71 8.22 -16.87
CA HIS A 268 -14.85 7.29 -16.81
C HIS A 268 -14.50 5.77 -16.92
N ARG A 269 -13.28 5.37 -17.33
CA ARG A 269 -12.89 3.94 -17.44
C ARG A 269 -12.19 3.36 -16.20
N ILE A 270 -11.48 4.17 -15.41
CA ILE A 270 -10.67 3.68 -14.27
C ILE A 270 -11.55 3.24 -13.07
N PRO A 271 -12.56 4.04 -12.66
CA PRO A 271 -13.44 3.67 -11.56
C PRO A 271 -14.29 2.43 -11.84
N ASP A 272 -14.55 2.13 -13.12
CA ASP A 272 -15.35 0.96 -13.52
C ASP A 272 -14.60 -0.35 -13.24
N ALA A 273 -13.31 -0.45 -13.59
CA ALA A 273 -12.53 -1.67 -13.36
C ALA A 273 -12.36 -1.98 -11.85
N LEU A 274 -12.09 -0.96 -11.03
CA LEU A 274 -11.97 -1.12 -9.58
C LEU A 274 -13.31 -1.51 -8.94
N SER A 275 -14.39 -0.86 -9.37
CA SER A 275 -15.75 -1.20 -8.92
C SER A 275 -16.14 -2.62 -9.35
N ASP A 276 -15.81 -3.03 -10.57
CA ASP A 276 -16.10 -4.37 -11.09
C ASP A 276 -15.31 -5.45 -10.34
N GLY A 277 -14.03 -5.19 -10.04
CA GLY A 277 -13.20 -6.07 -9.23
C GLY A 277 -13.75 -6.26 -7.82
N LEU A 278 -14.18 -5.17 -7.17
CA LEU A 278 -14.89 -5.21 -5.89
C LEU A 278 -16.18 -6.04 -5.98
N ALA A 279 -16.99 -5.80 -7.01
CA ALA A 279 -18.28 -6.45 -7.19
C ALA A 279 -18.13 -7.98 -7.35
N LEU A 280 -17.12 -8.43 -8.12
CA LEU A 280 -16.78 -9.85 -8.26
C LEU A 280 -16.34 -10.48 -6.94
N CYS A 281 -15.46 -9.80 -6.19
CA CYS A 281 -15.00 -10.27 -4.88
C CYS A 281 -16.16 -10.38 -3.88
N ILE A 282 -17.01 -9.36 -3.81
CA ILE A 282 -18.20 -9.32 -2.94
C ILE A 282 -19.20 -10.41 -3.33
N LYS A 283 -19.41 -10.64 -4.64
CA LYS A 283 -20.28 -11.71 -5.10
C LYS A 283 -19.83 -13.07 -4.58
N GLN A 284 -18.53 -13.36 -4.65
CA GLN A 284 -17.99 -14.61 -4.15
C GLN A 284 -18.06 -14.71 -2.63
N MET A 285 -17.79 -13.62 -1.90
CA MET A 285 -17.96 -13.56 -0.44
C MET A 285 -19.40 -13.84 -0.01
N ARG A 286 -20.39 -13.26 -0.69
CA ARG A 286 -21.82 -13.50 -0.42
C ARG A 286 -22.21 -14.96 -0.63
N LEU A 287 -21.72 -15.59 -1.70
CA LEU A 287 -21.97 -17.02 -1.95
C LEU A 287 -21.41 -17.90 -0.84
N ALA A 288 -20.15 -17.67 -0.45
CA ALA A 288 -19.52 -18.41 0.64
C ALA A 288 -20.20 -18.17 2.01
N ALA A 289 -20.59 -16.92 2.31
CA ALA A 289 -21.33 -16.59 3.53
C ALA A 289 -22.71 -17.27 3.57
N ALA A 290 -23.44 -17.31 2.45
CA ALA A 290 -24.72 -18.00 2.35
C ALA A 290 -24.59 -19.51 2.56
N ALA A 291 -23.56 -20.13 1.96
CA ALA A 291 -23.27 -21.54 2.16
C ALA A 291 -22.91 -21.88 3.62
N LEU A 292 -22.13 -21.02 4.29
CA LEU A 292 -21.84 -21.16 5.72
C LEU A 292 -23.12 -21.08 6.59
N CYS A 293 -24.03 -20.16 6.25
CA CYS A 293 -25.34 -20.06 6.93
C CYS A 293 -26.17 -21.34 6.73
N HIS A 294 -26.21 -21.88 5.50
CA HIS A 294 -26.85 -23.17 5.23
C HIS A 294 -26.24 -24.32 6.04
N ALA A 295 -24.91 -24.42 6.11
CA ALA A 295 -24.22 -25.45 6.90
C ALA A 295 -24.59 -25.39 8.40
N ARG A 296 -24.87 -24.18 8.91
CA ARG A 296 -25.31 -23.92 10.29
C ARG A 296 -26.83 -23.96 10.49
N ARG A 297 -27.59 -24.36 9.46
CA ARG A 297 -29.07 -24.43 9.47
C ARG A 297 -29.78 -23.08 9.63
N ASP A 298 -29.11 -21.98 9.29
CA ASP A 298 -29.71 -20.63 9.20
C ASP A 298 -30.13 -20.35 7.75
N THR A 299 -31.20 -21.01 7.31
CA THR A 299 -31.69 -20.94 5.93
C THR A 299 -32.27 -19.58 5.56
N ASP A 300 -32.90 -18.90 6.53
CA ASP A 300 -33.53 -17.59 6.30
C ASP A 300 -32.46 -16.53 6.02
N THR A 301 -31.36 -16.55 6.75
CA THR A 301 -30.21 -15.67 6.49
C THR A 301 -29.53 -15.99 5.18
N ALA A 302 -29.33 -17.28 4.87
CA ALA A 302 -28.73 -17.69 3.60
C ALA A 302 -29.55 -17.19 2.41
N GLN A 303 -30.87 -17.34 2.47
CA GLN A 303 -31.79 -16.86 1.44
C GLN A 303 -31.77 -15.33 1.34
N ALA A 304 -31.75 -14.62 2.47
CA ALA A 304 -31.66 -13.17 2.51
C ALA A 304 -30.37 -12.63 1.86
N ILE A 305 -29.22 -13.28 2.05
CA ILE A 305 -27.95 -12.89 1.39
C ILE A 305 -28.05 -13.06 -0.13
N VAL A 306 -28.66 -14.15 -0.59
CA VAL A 306 -28.86 -14.42 -2.01
C VAL A 306 -29.83 -13.40 -2.63
N ASP A 307 -30.91 -13.07 -1.92
CA ASP A 307 -31.96 -12.15 -2.37
C ASP A 307 -31.58 -10.66 -2.26
N ALA A 308 -30.68 -10.30 -1.34
CA ALA A 308 -30.14 -8.94 -1.19
C ALA A 308 -29.48 -8.42 -2.48
N SER A 309 -28.94 -9.32 -3.31
CA SER A 309 -28.51 -9.05 -4.70
C SER A 309 -29.57 -8.32 -5.55
N GLY A 310 -30.86 -8.44 -5.19
CA GLY A 310 -31.99 -7.78 -5.84
C GLY A 310 -32.39 -6.43 -5.22
N HIS A 311 -32.03 -6.16 -3.96
CA HIS A 311 -32.36 -4.90 -3.26
C HIS A 311 -31.44 -3.75 -3.66
N GLU A 312 -30.18 -4.01 -4.01
CA GLU A 312 -29.27 -3.03 -4.62
C GLU A 312 -29.85 -2.42 -5.91
N ARG A 313 -30.62 -3.20 -6.70
CA ARG A 313 -31.33 -2.71 -7.89
C ARG A 313 -32.37 -1.63 -7.58
N ARG A 314 -32.99 -1.63 -6.39
CA ARG A 314 -33.97 -0.60 -5.99
C ARG A 314 -33.28 0.70 -5.58
N LEU A 315 -32.13 0.62 -4.93
CA LEU A 315 -31.32 1.78 -4.55
C LEU A 315 -30.69 2.48 -5.77
N ILE A 316 -30.24 1.71 -6.77
CA ILE A 316 -29.76 2.24 -8.05
C ILE A 316 -30.90 2.97 -8.81
N LYS A 317 -32.15 2.50 -8.72
CA LYS A 317 -33.31 3.19 -9.30
C LYS A 317 -33.64 4.53 -8.61
N TYR A 318 -33.44 4.63 -7.30
CA TYR A 318 -33.57 5.90 -6.56
C TYR A 318 -32.52 6.96 -6.97
N ARG A 319 -31.40 6.52 -7.57
CA ARG A 319 -30.35 7.39 -8.11
C ARG A 319 -30.81 8.19 -9.33
N SER A 320 -31.87 7.78 -10.01
CA SER A 320 -32.37 8.42 -11.25
C SER A 320 -33.53 9.40 -11.04
N ASP A 321 -34.31 9.27 -9.96
CA ASP A 321 -35.59 10.00 -9.80
C ASP A 321 -35.63 11.01 -8.65
N THR A 322 -34.56 11.17 -7.87
CA THR A 322 -34.57 12.07 -6.71
C THR A 322 -33.46 13.10 -6.79
N GLN A 323 -33.82 14.37 -7.07
CA GLN A 323 -33.02 15.50 -6.61
C GLN A 323 -32.77 15.31 -5.11
N PRO A 324 -31.52 15.44 -4.62
CA PRO A 324 -31.24 15.25 -3.21
C PRO A 324 -31.97 16.35 -2.44
N ARG A 325 -33.01 15.97 -1.67
CA ARG A 325 -33.48 16.81 -0.58
C ARG A 325 -32.28 17.01 0.34
N ARG A 326 -31.79 18.25 0.42
CA ARG A 326 -30.78 18.70 1.39
C ARG A 326 -31.32 18.52 2.82
N HIS A 327 -31.33 17.28 3.32
CA HIS A 327 -31.23 17.09 4.74
C HIS A 327 -29.81 17.47 5.14
N LYS A 328 -29.67 18.41 6.07
CA LYS A 328 -28.43 18.62 6.82
C LYS A 328 -28.20 17.35 7.66
N SER A 329 -27.72 16.28 7.05
CA SER A 329 -27.05 15.22 7.79
C SER A 329 -25.63 15.74 8.01
N GLU A 330 -25.30 16.07 9.26
CA GLU A 330 -23.94 16.36 9.72
C GLU A 330 -23.13 15.05 9.68
N LEU A 331 -22.94 14.48 8.49
CA LEU A 331 -22.05 13.35 8.31
C LEU A 331 -20.63 13.85 8.61
N PRO A 332 -19.92 13.29 9.60
CA PRO A 332 -18.59 13.73 9.96
C PRO A 332 -17.59 13.56 8.81
N HIS A 333 -16.48 14.30 8.88
CA HIS A 333 -15.42 14.29 7.88
C HIS A 333 -14.82 12.87 7.70
N LEU A 334 -14.96 12.30 6.50
CA LEU A 334 -14.43 10.98 6.12
C LEU A 334 -12.90 10.94 6.14
N ALA A 335 -12.25 12.10 5.99
CA ALA A 335 -10.79 12.20 6.01
C ALA A 335 -10.18 11.46 7.21
N GLN A 336 -10.81 11.52 8.39
CA GLN A 336 -10.34 10.86 9.60
C GLN A 336 -10.28 9.32 9.48
N ALA A 337 -11.15 8.72 8.67
CA ALA A 337 -11.18 7.28 8.45
C ALA A 337 -10.30 6.83 7.27
N VAL A 338 -9.96 7.74 6.34
CA VAL A 338 -9.23 7.43 5.10
C VAL A 338 -7.71 7.47 5.31
N VAL A 339 -7.21 8.40 6.11
CA VAL A 339 -5.77 8.54 6.42
C VAL A 339 -5.23 7.39 7.28
N PRO A 340 -3.90 7.15 7.31
CA PRO A 340 -3.30 6.20 8.23
C PRO A 340 -3.60 6.53 9.69
N LEU A 341 -4.04 5.52 10.44
CA LEU A 341 -4.44 5.67 11.85
C LEU A 341 -3.25 5.34 12.79
N THR A 342 -2.21 6.17 12.77
CA THR A 342 -1.04 6.02 13.67
C THR A 342 -1.16 6.94 14.88
N SER A 343 -0.89 6.43 16.09
CA SER A 343 -1.10 7.12 17.37
C SER A 343 -0.07 8.20 17.72
N THR A 344 0.71 8.68 16.75
CA THR A 344 1.84 9.60 17.01
C THR A 344 1.46 11.08 17.05
N ARG A 345 0.21 11.44 16.70
CA ARG A 345 -0.30 12.82 16.79
C ARG A 345 -1.54 12.91 17.70
N SER A 346 -1.68 14.02 18.42
CA SER A 346 -2.88 14.30 19.24
C SER A 346 -4.17 14.28 18.42
N ALA A 347 -4.13 14.79 17.18
CA ALA A 347 -5.26 14.71 16.25
C ALA A 347 -5.62 13.26 15.88
N ALA A 348 -4.64 12.34 15.85
CA ALA A 348 -4.92 10.93 15.60
C ALA A 348 -5.61 10.25 16.79
N LEU A 349 -5.33 10.68 18.03
CA LEU A 349 -6.05 10.19 19.22
C LEU A 349 -7.50 10.66 19.25
N GLU A 350 -7.77 11.92 18.93
CA GLU A 350 -9.13 12.45 18.81
C GLU A 350 -9.91 11.75 17.68
N ASN A 351 -9.25 11.45 16.56
CA ASN A 351 -9.81 10.66 15.47
C ASN A 351 -10.14 9.23 15.92
N ILE A 352 -9.25 8.56 16.65
CA ILE A 352 -9.49 7.20 17.17
C ILE A 352 -10.67 7.18 18.14
N ASP A 353 -10.77 8.15 19.04
CA ASP A 353 -11.91 8.29 19.97
C ASP A 353 -13.22 8.54 19.23
N HIS A 354 -13.20 9.34 18.16
CA HIS A 354 -14.35 9.55 17.30
C HIS A 354 -14.77 8.26 16.59
N LEU A 355 -13.83 7.56 15.96
CA LEU A 355 -14.07 6.28 15.31
C LEU A 355 -14.57 5.21 16.28
N SER A 356 -14.14 5.23 17.55
CA SER A 356 -14.65 4.33 18.60
C SER A 356 -16.14 4.54 18.90
N ARG A 357 -16.60 5.81 18.91
CA ARG A 357 -18.03 6.13 19.05
C ARG A 357 -18.82 5.59 17.87
N LEU A 358 -18.36 5.84 16.64
CA LEU A 358 -19.01 5.34 15.41
C LEU A 358 -19.03 3.80 15.34
N TYR A 359 -17.98 3.14 15.80
CA TYR A 359 -17.93 1.69 15.96
C TYR A 359 -19.03 1.18 16.90
N THR A 360 -19.23 1.84 18.04
CA THR A 360 -20.28 1.49 19.02
C THR A 360 -21.68 1.70 18.43
N ASP A 361 -21.89 2.81 17.73
CA ASP A 361 -23.15 3.11 17.04
C ASP A 361 -23.44 2.05 15.97
N TYR A 362 -22.44 1.66 15.19
CA TYR A 362 -22.58 0.63 14.16
C TYR A 362 -22.96 -0.73 14.75
N HIS A 363 -22.30 -1.15 15.84
CA HIS A 363 -22.64 -2.38 16.54
C HIS A 363 -24.08 -2.35 17.10
N THR A 364 -24.54 -1.20 17.58
CA THR A 364 -25.92 -1.01 18.04
C THR A 364 -26.90 -1.18 16.88
N VAL A 365 -26.59 -0.62 15.70
CA VAL A 365 -27.40 -0.77 14.48
C VAL A 365 -27.44 -2.22 14.00
N LEU A 366 -26.34 -2.97 14.10
CA LEU A 366 -26.31 -4.39 13.71
C LEU A 366 -27.04 -5.29 14.72
N ALA A 367 -27.05 -4.93 16.00
CA ALA A 367 -27.75 -5.67 17.05
C ALA A 367 -29.27 -5.46 17.01
N ASP A 368 -29.75 -4.28 16.60
CA ASP A 368 -31.16 -3.94 16.57
C ASP A 368 -31.67 -3.64 15.14
N ARG A 369 -32.38 -4.62 14.57
CA ARG A 369 -33.01 -4.52 13.24
C ARG A 369 -33.97 -3.32 13.11
N SER A 370 -34.56 -2.83 14.22
CA SER A 370 -35.46 -1.68 14.21
C SER A 370 -34.72 -0.34 14.04
N HIS A 371 -33.47 -0.24 14.52
CA HIS A 371 -32.63 0.95 14.37
C HIS A 371 -32.04 1.09 12.97
N CYS A 372 -31.81 -0.04 12.27
CA CYS A 372 -31.36 -0.04 10.88
C CYS A 372 -32.36 0.68 9.94
N GLY A 373 -33.67 0.55 10.18
CA GLY A 373 -34.71 1.19 9.37
C GLY A 373 -34.76 2.73 9.46
N HIS A 374 -34.07 3.33 10.44
CA HIS A 374 -34.04 4.78 10.66
C HIS A 374 -32.82 5.47 10.04
N ARG A 375 -31.85 4.71 9.54
CA ARG A 375 -30.62 5.24 8.94
C ARG A 375 -30.75 5.25 7.43
N THR A 376 -30.21 6.29 6.79
CA THR A 376 -30.06 6.28 5.34
C THR A 376 -28.99 5.25 4.93
N PRO A 377 -29.04 4.69 3.71
CA PRO A 377 -28.00 3.79 3.23
C PRO A 377 -26.60 4.41 3.29
N GLN A 378 -26.49 5.72 3.04
CA GLN A 378 -25.24 6.46 3.13
C GLN A 378 -24.69 6.53 4.56
N GLU A 379 -25.54 6.77 5.54
CA GLU A 379 -25.16 6.75 6.96
C GLU A 379 -24.70 5.36 7.40
N LEU A 380 -25.40 4.31 6.96
CA LEU A 380 -25.04 2.94 7.28
C LEU A 380 -23.67 2.54 6.69
N ALA A 381 -23.44 2.88 5.42
CA ALA A 381 -22.16 2.66 4.76
C ALA A 381 -21.01 3.40 5.43
N HIS A 382 -21.24 4.64 5.85
CA HIS A 382 -20.26 5.43 6.60
C HIS A 382 -19.95 4.76 7.95
N LEU A 383 -20.96 4.36 8.72
CA LEU A 383 -20.78 3.67 10.00
C LEU A 383 -20.00 2.35 9.83
N ALA A 384 -20.32 1.57 8.79
CA ALA A 384 -19.59 0.33 8.52
C ALA A 384 -18.12 0.59 8.18
N PHE A 385 -17.87 1.51 7.23
CA PHE A 385 -16.51 1.86 6.85
C PHE A 385 -15.69 2.32 8.07
N THR A 386 -16.22 3.27 8.84
CA THR A 386 -15.54 3.81 10.02
C THR A 386 -15.32 2.76 11.11
N ALA A 387 -16.26 1.84 11.33
CA ALA A 387 -16.11 0.76 12.30
C ALA A 387 -14.98 -0.23 11.91
N HIS A 388 -14.86 -0.57 10.62
CA HIS A 388 -13.74 -1.39 10.14
C HIS A 388 -12.41 -0.64 10.23
N ARG A 389 -12.40 0.67 9.97
CA ARG A 389 -11.21 1.51 10.13
C ARG A 389 -10.78 1.62 11.60
N PHE A 390 -11.72 1.78 12.54
CA PHE A 390 -11.44 1.72 13.97
C PHE A 390 -10.81 0.37 14.36
N THR A 391 -11.40 -0.72 13.88
CA THR A 391 -10.88 -2.07 14.13
C THR A 391 -9.43 -2.21 13.64
N ARG A 392 -9.12 -1.70 12.45
CA ARG A 392 -7.75 -1.69 11.92
C ARG A 392 -6.80 -0.86 12.79
N ALA A 393 -7.25 0.27 13.32
CA ALA A 393 -6.45 1.08 14.25
C ALA A 393 -6.12 0.32 15.54
N LEU A 394 -7.06 -0.45 16.09
CA LEU A 394 -6.81 -1.28 17.28
C LEU A 394 -5.73 -2.33 17.01
N VAL A 395 -5.77 -2.97 15.84
CA VAL A 395 -4.77 -3.96 15.42
C VAL A 395 -3.40 -3.33 15.28
N ALA A 396 -3.32 -2.20 14.56
CA ALA A 396 -2.08 -1.44 14.39
C ALA A 396 -1.52 -0.98 15.73
N GLN A 397 -2.37 -0.51 16.65
CA GLN A 397 -1.96 -0.09 17.99
C GLN A 397 -1.44 -1.27 18.82
N ALA A 398 -2.08 -2.43 18.75
CA ALA A 398 -1.62 -3.63 19.43
C ALA A 398 -0.25 -4.08 18.88
N ALA A 399 -0.10 -4.10 17.55
CA ALA A 399 1.17 -4.38 16.88
C ALA A 399 2.27 -3.41 17.32
N HIS A 400 2.02 -2.09 17.26
CA HIS A 400 2.97 -1.08 17.70
C HIS A 400 3.32 -1.19 19.18
N THR A 401 2.35 -1.51 20.05
CA THR A 401 2.60 -1.69 21.48
C THR A 401 3.50 -2.90 21.72
N HIS A 402 3.24 -4.00 21.00
CA HIS A 402 4.07 -5.19 21.04
C HIS A 402 5.49 -4.91 20.53
N ASP A 403 5.60 -4.19 19.42
CA ASP A 403 6.85 -3.76 18.83
C ASP A 403 7.67 -2.87 19.78
N ARG A 404 7.01 -1.98 20.54
CA ARG A 404 7.66 -1.20 21.60
C ARG A 404 8.18 -2.05 22.76
N GLN A 405 7.51 -3.15 23.09
CA GLN A 405 7.96 -4.09 24.13
C GLN A 405 9.13 -4.94 23.63
N LEU A 406 9.15 -5.25 22.34
CA LEU A 406 10.21 -6.00 21.66
C LEU A 406 11.39 -5.14 21.22
N ALA A 407 11.32 -3.82 21.41
CA ALA A 407 12.33 -2.87 20.95
C ALA A 407 13.69 -3.11 21.63
N ASP A 408 14.47 -4.01 21.05
CA ASP A 408 15.92 -4.04 21.14
C ASP A 408 16.51 -3.02 20.15
N GLN A 409 17.80 -2.69 20.23
CA GLN A 409 18.48 -1.71 19.35
C GLN A 409 18.28 -1.97 17.84
N ARG A 410 17.88 -3.20 17.47
CA ARG A 410 17.66 -3.65 16.08
C ARG A 410 16.30 -3.27 15.48
N LEU A 411 15.28 -2.96 16.28
CA LEU A 411 13.93 -2.64 15.80
C LEU A 411 13.67 -1.13 15.94
N GLN A 412 13.72 -0.37 14.83
CA GLN A 412 13.68 1.11 14.84
C GLN A 412 12.33 1.68 14.37
N LEU A 413 11.23 0.98 14.68
CA LEU A 413 9.88 1.31 14.19
C LEU A 413 9.41 2.74 14.53
N HIS A 414 9.87 3.33 15.64
CA HIS A 414 9.53 4.72 15.99
C HIS A 414 9.95 5.74 14.95
N GLN A 415 11.02 5.49 14.19
CA GLN A 415 11.51 6.42 13.16
C GLN A 415 10.55 6.46 11.96
N HIS A 416 9.91 5.33 11.65
CA HIS A 416 8.95 5.20 10.55
C HIS A 416 7.55 5.69 10.90
N LEU A 417 7.27 5.99 12.17
CA LEU A 417 6.00 6.55 12.64
C LEU A 417 6.00 8.08 12.73
N THR A 418 7.10 8.72 12.27
CA THR A 418 7.26 10.17 12.31
C THR A 418 6.59 10.86 11.11
N PRO A 419 6.07 12.09 11.29
CA PRO A 419 5.55 12.91 10.19
C PRO A 419 6.59 13.22 9.10
N THR A 420 7.88 13.07 9.41
CA THR A 420 9.03 13.37 8.54
C THR A 420 9.66 12.09 8.01
N SER A 421 8.83 11.19 7.50
CA SER A 421 9.24 9.87 7.07
C SER A 421 9.99 9.91 5.72
N PRO A 422 11.13 9.20 5.57
CA PRO A 422 11.84 9.09 4.30
C PRO A 422 10.98 8.50 3.18
N HIS A 423 10.04 7.62 3.51
CA HIS A 423 9.13 7.01 2.54
C HIS A 423 8.21 8.05 1.88
N ILE A 424 7.68 8.99 2.68
CA ILE A 424 6.87 10.10 2.18
C ILE A 424 7.73 10.99 1.28
N MET A 425 8.91 11.41 1.75
CA MET A 425 9.80 12.26 0.96
C MET A 425 10.19 11.63 -0.38
N THR A 426 10.50 10.33 -0.39
CA THR A 426 10.80 9.60 -1.63
C THR A 426 9.60 9.54 -2.57
N ALA A 427 8.38 9.27 -2.07
CA ALA A 427 7.18 9.24 -2.89
C ALA A 427 6.87 10.63 -3.49
N GLU A 428 6.91 11.70 -2.69
CA GLU A 428 6.74 13.09 -3.16
C GLU A 428 7.76 13.47 -4.22
N PHE A 429 9.00 13.06 -4.01
CA PHE A 429 10.06 13.35 -4.94
C PHE A 429 9.92 12.56 -6.25
N ALA A 430 9.45 11.32 -6.19
CA ALA A 430 9.08 10.55 -7.38
C ALA A 430 7.93 11.21 -8.15
N ALA A 431 6.92 11.76 -7.47
CA ALA A 431 5.87 12.54 -8.13
C ALA A 431 6.41 13.80 -8.84
N LEU A 432 7.33 14.54 -8.22
CA LEU A 432 8.00 15.69 -8.86
C LEU A 432 8.86 15.25 -10.04
N CYS A 433 9.60 14.15 -9.91
CA CYS A 433 10.36 13.54 -11.00
C CYS A 433 9.45 13.22 -12.19
N ALA A 434 8.28 12.64 -11.93
CA ALA A 434 7.25 12.38 -12.93
C ALA A 434 6.78 13.67 -13.62
N HIS A 435 6.48 14.70 -12.83
CA HIS A 435 6.03 15.99 -13.33
C HIS A 435 7.10 16.71 -14.18
N TRP A 436 8.38 16.62 -13.82
CA TRP A 436 9.46 17.25 -14.59
C TRP A 436 9.88 16.49 -15.84
N ASN A 437 9.49 15.22 -15.96
CA ASN A 437 9.83 14.34 -17.08
C ASN A 437 8.65 14.06 -18.02
N GLN A 438 7.63 14.92 -18.06
CA GLN A 438 6.46 14.76 -18.95
C GLN A 438 6.84 14.68 -20.45
N SER A 439 7.98 15.26 -20.85
CA SER A 439 8.52 15.11 -22.20
C SER A 439 9.17 13.75 -22.48
N GLN A 440 9.33 12.91 -21.45
CA GLN A 440 9.85 11.54 -21.52
C GLN A 440 8.81 10.60 -20.90
N PRO A 441 7.72 10.31 -21.62
CA PRO A 441 6.53 9.69 -21.03
C PRO A 441 6.77 8.36 -20.30
N PRO A 442 7.66 7.45 -20.77
CA PRO A 442 7.97 6.22 -20.03
C PRO A 442 8.65 6.45 -18.67
N ILE A 443 9.54 7.45 -18.58
CA ILE A 443 10.19 7.85 -17.31
C ILE A 443 9.15 8.46 -16.37
N ALA A 444 8.29 9.35 -16.88
CA ALA A 444 7.21 9.93 -16.10
C ALA A 444 6.21 8.88 -15.59
N ALA A 445 5.83 7.91 -16.41
CA ALA A 445 4.95 6.82 -16.01
C ALA A 445 5.57 5.96 -14.90
N ALA A 446 6.83 5.56 -15.03
CA ALA A 446 7.52 4.77 -14.02
C ALA A 446 7.67 5.55 -12.69
N ALA A 447 8.04 6.82 -12.73
CA ALA A 447 8.13 7.67 -11.55
C ALA A 447 6.76 7.92 -10.88
N THR A 448 5.69 8.07 -11.66
CA THR A 448 4.31 8.17 -11.14
C THR A 448 3.94 6.89 -10.39
N GLN A 449 4.25 5.73 -10.97
CA GLN A 449 3.98 4.44 -10.34
C GLN A 449 4.79 4.21 -9.07
N ILE A 450 6.07 4.61 -9.03
CA ILE A 450 6.89 4.57 -7.81
C ILE A 450 6.23 5.41 -6.70
N SER A 451 5.79 6.64 -7.01
CA SER A 451 5.09 7.49 -6.04
C SER A 451 3.81 6.83 -5.52
N ALA A 452 2.94 6.37 -6.43
CA ALA A 452 1.63 5.82 -6.08
C ALA A 452 1.75 4.52 -5.25
N THR A 453 2.62 3.61 -5.68
CA THR A 453 2.82 2.32 -5.00
C THR A 453 3.56 2.50 -3.67
N LEU A 454 4.63 3.30 -3.60
CA LEU A 454 5.38 3.49 -2.36
C LEU A 454 4.50 4.13 -1.27
N LEU A 455 3.73 5.15 -1.63
CA LEU A 455 2.85 5.82 -0.66
C LEU A 455 1.72 4.89 -0.19
N SER A 456 1.07 4.17 -1.11
CA SER A 456 0.01 3.21 -0.78
C SER A 456 0.51 2.05 0.08
N GLY A 457 1.66 1.48 -0.30
CA GLY A 457 2.31 0.40 0.43
C GLY A 457 2.71 0.84 1.83
N TYR A 458 3.32 2.03 1.95
CA TYR A 458 3.68 2.61 3.24
C TYR A 458 2.45 2.85 4.14
N TRP A 459 1.34 3.35 3.59
CA TRP A 459 0.11 3.57 4.35
C TRP A 459 -0.51 2.30 4.92
N LEU A 460 -0.43 1.18 4.19
CA LEU A 460 -0.86 -0.13 4.67
C LEU A 460 0.16 -0.71 5.66
N TRP A 461 1.45 -0.48 5.43
CA TRP A 461 2.52 -0.94 6.33
C TRP A 461 2.39 -0.35 7.73
N LEU A 462 2.08 0.96 7.81
CA LEU A 462 1.80 1.67 9.05
C LEU A 462 0.64 1.08 9.87
N GLU A 463 -0.20 0.25 9.25
CA GLU A 463 -1.37 -0.37 9.88
C GLU A 463 -1.21 -1.87 10.10
N ASP A 464 0.04 -2.35 10.04
CA ASP A 464 0.41 -3.76 10.16
C ASP A 464 -0.33 -4.67 9.16
N ASP A 465 -0.49 -4.18 7.93
CA ASP A 465 -1.19 -4.89 6.86
C ASP A 465 -0.17 -5.55 5.90
N ASP A 466 -0.33 -6.85 5.62
CA ASP A 466 0.56 -7.58 4.71
C ASP A 466 0.40 -7.20 3.25
N ARG A 467 -0.78 -6.69 2.86
CA ARG A 467 -1.02 -6.21 1.49
C ARG A 467 -0.05 -5.11 1.10
N ALA A 468 0.50 -4.40 2.08
CA ALA A 468 1.60 -3.47 1.90
C ALA A 468 2.75 -4.08 1.10
N MET A 469 3.14 -5.32 1.39
CA MET A 469 4.31 -5.97 0.79
C MET A 469 4.09 -6.28 -0.68
N GLY A 470 2.87 -6.65 -1.07
CA GLY A 470 2.49 -6.80 -2.47
C GLY A 470 2.57 -5.48 -3.25
N ILE A 471 2.08 -4.39 -2.66
CA ILE A 471 2.19 -3.06 -3.28
C ILE A 471 3.64 -2.60 -3.39
N LEU A 472 4.45 -2.81 -2.34
CA LEU A 472 5.87 -2.47 -2.31
C LEU A 472 6.69 -3.30 -3.32
N ARG A 473 6.28 -4.54 -3.59
CA ARG A 473 6.85 -5.34 -4.69
C ARG A 473 6.68 -4.63 -6.04
N CYS A 474 5.51 -4.06 -6.32
CA CYS A 474 5.31 -3.27 -7.53
C CYS A 474 6.24 -2.03 -7.56
N THR A 475 6.47 -1.36 -6.43
CA THR A 475 7.45 -0.27 -6.35
C THR A 475 8.85 -0.73 -6.80
N LEU A 476 9.27 -1.95 -6.42
CA LEU A 476 10.57 -2.51 -6.82
C LEU A 476 10.63 -2.68 -8.35
N HIS A 477 9.58 -3.25 -8.93
CA HIS A 477 9.47 -3.46 -10.38
C HIS A 477 9.46 -2.13 -11.15
N HIS A 478 8.68 -1.14 -10.71
CA HIS A 478 8.65 0.17 -11.35
C HIS A 478 9.98 0.93 -11.19
N THR A 479 10.71 0.71 -10.10
CA THR A 479 12.05 1.28 -9.94
C THR A 479 13.06 0.64 -10.90
N ALA A 480 12.99 -0.68 -11.10
CA ALA A 480 13.79 -1.36 -12.12
C ALA A 480 13.46 -0.85 -13.54
N ARG A 481 12.17 -0.64 -13.85
CA ARG A 481 11.72 -0.03 -15.11
C ARG A 481 12.25 1.39 -15.28
N LEU A 482 12.14 2.25 -14.25
CA LEU A 482 12.67 3.62 -14.28
C LEU A 482 14.17 3.63 -14.59
N ARG A 483 14.93 2.78 -13.90
CA ARG A 483 16.38 2.62 -14.12
C ARG A 483 16.68 2.18 -15.55
N LEU A 484 15.96 1.20 -16.09
CA LEU A 484 16.22 0.72 -17.44
C LEU A 484 15.89 1.79 -18.48
N TRP A 485 14.76 2.47 -18.34
CA TRP A 485 14.39 3.62 -19.19
C TRP A 485 15.42 4.75 -19.16
N HIS A 486 16.00 5.01 -17.99
CA HIS A 486 17.03 6.02 -17.80
C HIS A 486 18.39 5.62 -18.39
N THR A 487 18.80 4.36 -18.20
CA THR A 487 20.18 3.90 -18.51
C THR A 487 20.31 3.24 -19.89
N ASN A 488 19.28 2.56 -20.36
CA ASN A 488 19.27 1.82 -21.63
C ASN A 488 17.86 1.82 -22.26
N PRO A 489 17.43 2.95 -22.87
CA PRO A 489 16.10 3.10 -23.42
C PRO A 489 15.80 2.15 -24.59
N ASP A 490 16.82 1.71 -25.33
CA ASP A 490 16.67 0.76 -26.45
C ASP A 490 16.28 -0.63 -25.93
N ALA A 491 16.96 -1.12 -24.89
CA ALA A 491 16.59 -2.36 -24.23
C ALA A 491 15.20 -2.26 -23.57
N ALA A 492 14.88 -1.12 -22.96
CA ALA A 492 13.55 -0.87 -22.41
C ALA A 492 12.45 -0.93 -23.50
N HIS A 493 12.68 -0.34 -24.67
CA HIS A 493 11.76 -0.43 -25.82
C HIS A 493 11.57 -1.89 -26.25
N ALA A 494 12.67 -2.63 -26.42
CA ALA A 494 12.60 -4.04 -26.83
C ALA A 494 11.74 -4.84 -25.85
N LEU A 495 12.00 -4.72 -24.55
CA LEU A 495 11.24 -5.40 -23.51
C LEU A 495 9.76 -5.00 -23.48
N GLN A 496 9.45 -3.72 -23.65
CA GLN A 496 8.07 -3.21 -23.67
C GLN A 496 7.27 -3.77 -24.85
N THR A 497 7.92 -4.06 -25.97
CA THR A 497 7.27 -4.64 -27.17
C THR A 497 7.17 -6.17 -27.15
N THR A 498 7.84 -6.84 -26.21
CA THR A 498 7.84 -8.30 -26.11
C THR A 498 6.69 -8.78 -25.19
N PRO A 499 5.70 -9.53 -25.71
CA PRO A 499 4.52 -9.94 -24.93
C PRO A 499 4.82 -10.91 -23.78
N THR A 500 6.00 -11.54 -23.78
CA THR A 500 6.43 -12.51 -22.75
C THR A 500 7.24 -11.87 -21.62
N THR A 501 7.48 -10.55 -21.65
CA THR A 501 8.35 -9.87 -20.69
C THR A 501 7.72 -9.78 -19.30
N THR A 502 8.22 -10.56 -18.35
CA THR A 502 7.78 -10.50 -16.95
C THR A 502 8.46 -9.37 -16.16
N PRO A 503 7.94 -8.97 -15.00
CA PRO A 503 8.62 -8.03 -14.11
C PRO A 503 10.05 -8.47 -13.72
N SER A 504 10.27 -9.76 -13.52
CA SER A 504 11.61 -10.34 -13.27
C SER A 504 12.56 -10.12 -14.47
N THR A 505 12.05 -10.18 -15.70
CA THR A 505 12.83 -9.87 -16.91
C THR A 505 13.32 -8.42 -16.91
N TRP A 506 12.46 -7.47 -16.51
CA TRP A 506 12.84 -6.06 -16.35
C TRP A 506 13.91 -5.88 -15.27
N MET A 507 13.78 -6.57 -14.11
CA MET A 507 14.79 -6.53 -13.05
C MET A 507 16.14 -7.07 -13.53
N HIS A 508 16.15 -8.18 -14.26
CA HIS A 508 17.38 -8.75 -14.79
C HIS A 508 18.06 -7.80 -15.77
N ALA A 509 17.30 -7.22 -16.71
CA ALA A 509 17.80 -6.25 -17.68
C ALA A 509 18.31 -4.95 -17.04
N ALA A 510 17.70 -4.52 -15.91
CA ALA A 510 18.17 -3.39 -15.12
C ALA A 510 19.47 -3.68 -14.33
N GLY A 511 19.95 -4.93 -14.36
CA GLY A 511 21.13 -5.39 -13.62
C GLY A 511 20.87 -5.59 -12.13
N TRP A 512 19.65 -6.02 -11.77
CA TRP A 512 19.16 -6.14 -10.39
C TRP A 512 18.96 -7.59 -9.94
N SER A 513 19.71 -8.54 -10.49
CA SER A 513 19.66 -9.94 -10.08
C SER A 513 19.97 -10.13 -8.59
N GLN A 514 20.79 -9.26 -7.98
CA GLN A 514 21.06 -9.27 -6.54
C GLN A 514 19.84 -8.94 -5.67
N HIS A 515 18.74 -8.41 -6.23
CA HIS A 515 17.51 -8.08 -5.50
C HIS A 515 16.42 -9.13 -5.67
N THR A 516 16.73 -10.30 -6.26
CA THR A 516 15.77 -11.39 -6.45
C THR A 516 15.23 -11.93 -5.11
N GLU A 517 16.08 -12.02 -4.09
CA GLU A 517 15.66 -12.45 -2.74
C GLU A 517 14.71 -11.44 -2.08
N LEU A 518 14.91 -10.14 -2.32
CA LEU A 518 13.99 -9.10 -1.86
C LEU A 518 12.64 -9.21 -2.59
N ASP A 519 12.64 -9.43 -3.92
CA ASP A 519 11.40 -9.64 -4.68
C ASP A 519 10.61 -10.84 -4.15
N HIS A 520 11.31 -11.97 -3.94
CA HIS A 520 10.72 -13.19 -3.41
C HIS A 520 10.21 -13.02 -1.97
N ALA A 521 10.96 -12.32 -1.11
CA ALA A 521 10.52 -12.03 0.26
C ALA A 521 9.27 -11.13 0.28
N LEU A 522 9.19 -10.10 -0.58
CA LEU A 522 8.02 -9.23 -0.71
C LEU A 522 6.80 -10.02 -1.19
N PHE A 523 6.99 -10.91 -2.17
CA PHE A 523 5.97 -11.85 -2.62
C PHE A 523 5.48 -12.74 -1.47
N GLU A 524 6.38 -13.44 -0.77
CA GLU A 524 6.04 -14.32 0.35
C GLU A 524 5.36 -13.57 1.50
N PHE A 525 5.76 -12.34 1.81
CA PHE A 525 5.05 -11.55 2.83
C PHE A 525 3.65 -11.14 2.39
N ALA A 526 3.41 -10.92 1.10
CA ALA A 526 2.07 -10.67 0.58
C ALA A 526 1.16 -11.90 0.73
N HIS A 527 1.74 -13.10 0.86
CA HIS A 527 1.02 -14.32 1.18
C HIS A 527 0.67 -14.34 2.67
N THR A 528 -0.61 -14.22 2.97
CA THR A 528 -1.15 -14.06 4.34
C THR A 528 -1.00 -15.27 5.26
N ASN A 529 -0.32 -16.34 4.83
CA ASN A 529 -0.10 -17.51 5.65
C ASN A 529 1.04 -17.24 6.64
N ARG A 530 0.88 -17.69 7.89
CA ARG A 530 1.89 -17.63 8.95
C ARG A 530 3.20 -18.29 8.51
N GLU A 531 3.13 -19.35 7.71
CA GLU A 531 4.30 -20.05 7.17
C GLU A 531 5.02 -19.22 6.10
N SER A 532 4.30 -18.55 5.21
CA SER A 532 4.87 -17.63 4.21
C SER A 532 5.57 -16.45 4.86
N ARG A 533 4.99 -15.83 5.90
CA ARG A 533 5.68 -14.76 6.67
C ARG A 533 7.00 -15.24 7.29
N ARG A 534 7.02 -16.47 7.80
CA ARG A 534 8.24 -17.09 8.35
C ARG A 534 9.25 -17.37 7.25
N HIS A 535 8.80 -17.85 6.09
CA HIS A 535 9.65 -18.11 4.95
C HIS A 535 10.26 -16.82 4.41
N ALA A 536 9.45 -15.77 4.23
CA ALA A 536 9.87 -14.44 3.82
C ALA A 536 10.96 -13.87 4.75
N ALA A 537 10.76 -13.95 6.06
CA ALA A 537 11.75 -13.48 7.04
C ALA A 537 13.07 -14.26 6.94
N ARG A 538 13.00 -15.57 6.69
CA ARG A 538 14.19 -16.41 6.49
C ARG A 538 14.94 -16.07 5.20
N ILE A 539 14.21 -15.87 4.09
CA ILE A 539 14.79 -15.44 2.81
C ILE A 539 15.51 -14.11 3.00
N HIS A 540 14.87 -13.17 3.69
CA HIS A 540 15.35 -11.80 3.72
C HIS A 540 16.48 -11.54 4.73
N LEU A 541 16.48 -12.24 5.87
CA LEU A 541 17.48 -12.02 6.93
C LEU A 541 18.65 -13.01 6.92
N ASP A 542 18.59 -14.10 6.13
CA ASP A 542 19.58 -15.18 6.09
C ASP A 542 19.96 -15.74 7.49
N GLU A 543 19.09 -15.54 8.49
CA GLU A 543 19.31 -15.93 9.89
C GLU A 543 18.42 -17.13 10.25
N HIS A 544 19.04 -18.24 10.66
CA HIS A 544 18.34 -19.40 11.20
C HIS A 544 17.92 -19.14 12.65
N TYR A 545 16.74 -18.55 12.85
CA TYR A 545 16.17 -18.39 14.19
C TYR A 545 15.64 -19.74 14.72
N PRO A 546 16.19 -20.29 15.83
CA PRO A 546 15.81 -21.61 16.33
C PRO A 546 14.43 -21.62 17.03
N ASN A 547 13.79 -20.47 17.23
CA ASN A 547 12.53 -20.35 17.95
C ASN A 547 11.40 -19.88 17.01
N CYS A 548 10.61 -20.83 16.50
CA CYS A 548 9.61 -20.63 15.45
C CYS A 548 8.43 -19.71 15.84
N ASP A 549 8.27 -19.37 17.12
CA ASP A 549 7.16 -18.56 17.63
C ASP A 549 7.53 -17.11 17.95
N ASN A 550 8.79 -16.69 17.79
CA ASN A 550 9.17 -15.29 17.97
C ASN A 550 8.71 -14.44 16.77
N PRO A 551 7.88 -13.39 16.95
CA PRO A 551 7.46 -12.50 15.86
C PRO A 551 8.55 -11.49 15.43
N LEU A 552 9.59 -11.30 16.24
CA LEU A 552 10.63 -10.29 16.01
C LEU A 552 11.34 -10.39 14.64
N PRO A 553 11.77 -11.57 14.14
CA PRO A 553 12.42 -11.66 12.84
C PRO A 553 11.52 -11.20 11.68
N GLN A 554 10.22 -11.49 11.75
CA GLN A 554 9.27 -11.05 10.73
C GLN A 554 9.12 -9.52 10.74
N ARG A 555 9.08 -8.92 11.94
CA ARG A 555 9.01 -7.46 12.11
C ARG A 555 10.25 -6.78 11.54
N ILE A 556 11.44 -7.26 11.89
CA ILE A 556 12.72 -6.75 11.38
C ILE A 556 12.77 -6.90 9.86
N ALA A 557 12.45 -8.07 9.32
CA ALA A 557 12.48 -8.32 7.88
C ALA A 557 11.56 -7.37 7.10
N ARG A 558 10.34 -7.12 7.60
CA ARG A 558 9.39 -6.16 6.98
C ARG A 558 9.92 -4.72 7.01
N GLN A 559 10.54 -4.31 8.11
CA GLN A 559 11.14 -2.98 8.22
C GLN A 559 12.32 -2.86 7.23
N THR A 560 13.24 -3.81 7.25
CA THR A 560 14.41 -3.84 6.35
C THR A 560 14.00 -3.85 4.89
N ALA A 561 12.96 -4.61 4.52
CA ALA A 561 12.46 -4.64 3.14
C ALA A 561 11.91 -3.27 2.70
N LEU A 562 11.14 -2.58 3.56
CA LEU A 562 10.64 -1.24 3.30
C LEU A 562 11.79 -0.22 3.12
N ASP A 563 12.80 -0.27 3.99
CA ASP A 563 13.94 0.64 3.95
C ASP A 563 14.82 0.42 2.72
N GLN A 564 15.18 -0.84 2.43
CA GLN A 564 15.95 -1.19 1.24
C GLN A 564 15.25 -0.76 -0.04
N LEU A 565 13.96 -1.04 -0.15
CA LEU A 565 13.16 -0.64 -1.30
C LEU A 565 13.09 0.89 -1.45
N THR A 566 12.87 1.60 -0.35
CA THR A 566 12.82 3.07 -0.36
C THR A 566 14.17 3.66 -0.78
N ALA A 567 15.28 3.10 -0.30
CA ALA A 567 16.62 3.50 -0.71
C ALA A 567 16.86 3.26 -2.20
N LEU A 568 16.42 2.13 -2.75
CA LEU A 568 16.49 1.84 -4.19
C LEU A 568 15.66 2.85 -5.01
N ALA A 569 14.40 3.06 -4.63
CA ALA A 569 13.49 4.03 -5.28
C ALA A 569 14.05 5.46 -5.24
N ALA A 570 14.54 5.90 -4.09
CA ALA A 570 15.16 7.21 -3.92
C ALA A 570 16.42 7.33 -4.79
N THR A 571 17.28 6.32 -4.80
CA THR A 571 18.53 6.30 -5.57
C THR A 571 18.28 6.50 -7.06
N GLU A 572 17.38 5.70 -7.64
CA GLU A 572 17.11 5.77 -9.09
C GLU A 572 16.34 7.05 -9.45
N THR A 573 15.40 7.48 -8.62
CA THR A 573 14.71 8.77 -8.83
C THR A 573 15.69 9.95 -8.80
N MET A 574 16.62 9.97 -7.84
CA MET A 574 17.67 11.00 -7.76
C MET A 574 18.60 10.98 -8.96
N LYS A 575 18.96 9.81 -9.51
CA LYS A 575 19.80 9.72 -10.72
C LYS A 575 19.12 10.32 -11.94
N VAL A 576 17.82 10.06 -12.11
CA VAL A 576 17.01 10.66 -13.17
C VAL A 576 16.97 12.18 -13.01
N VAL A 577 16.61 12.67 -11.82
CA VAL A 577 16.54 14.13 -11.55
C VAL A 577 17.91 14.79 -11.73
N ALA A 578 18.99 14.17 -11.26
CA ALA A 578 20.34 14.71 -11.44
C ALA A 578 20.75 14.81 -12.91
N THR A 579 20.32 13.84 -13.73
CA THR A 579 20.68 13.77 -15.16
C THR A 579 19.87 14.75 -16.00
N HIS A 580 18.57 14.83 -15.77
CA HIS A 580 17.64 15.52 -16.66
C HIS A 580 17.17 16.90 -16.15
N GLN A 581 17.29 17.16 -14.85
CA GLN A 581 16.78 18.39 -14.24
C GLN A 581 17.86 19.17 -13.48
N SER A 582 18.31 18.68 -12.32
CA SER A 582 19.24 19.41 -11.47
C SER A 582 20.00 18.47 -10.50
N PRO A 583 21.34 18.36 -10.61
CA PRO A 583 22.16 17.65 -9.64
C PRO A 583 22.05 18.21 -8.22
N ALA A 584 21.90 19.53 -8.09
CA ALA A 584 21.80 20.19 -6.79
C ALA A 584 20.56 19.75 -5.99
N ILE A 585 19.42 19.57 -6.65
CA ILE A 585 18.21 19.04 -6.02
C ILE A 585 18.45 17.60 -5.54
N ALA A 586 19.01 16.75 -6.40
CA ALA A 586 19.26 15.35 -6.09
C ALA A 586 20.26 15.18 -4.93
N ASP A 587 21.33 15.97 -4.91
CA ASP A 587 22.32 15.92 -3.84
C ASP A 587 21.75 16.40 -2.51
N THR A 588 20.95 17.47 -2.53
CA THR A 588 20.29 18.00 -1.33
C THR A 588 19.25 17.01 -0.79
N LEU A 589 18.51 16.31 -1.68
CA LEU A 589 17.59 15.27 -1.25
C LEU A 589 18.33 14.09 -0.59
N ARG A 590 19.49 13.69 -1.13
CA ARG A 590 20.29 12.62 -0.53
C ARG A 590 20.69 12.95 0.90
N GLU A 591 21.14 14.19 1.13
CA GLU A 591 21.49 14.68 2.45
C GLU A 591 20.26 14.74 3.37
N ALA A 592 19.10 15.19 2.87
CA ALA A 592 17.86 15.17 3.61
C ALA A 592 17.44 13.74 4.04
N LEU A 593 17.45 12.77 3.11
CA LEU A 593 17.10 11.38 3.40
C LEU A 593 18.05 10.75 4.42
N HIS A 594 19.35 11.07 4.34
CA HIS A 594 20.34 10.63 5.33
C HIS A 594 20.05 11.20 6.73
N HIS A 595 19.72 12.49 6.83
CA HIS A 595 19.33 13.11 8.11
C HIS A 595 18.07 12.50 8.73
N HIS A 596 17.20 11.92 7.90
CA HIS A 596 15.98 11.23 8.32
C HIS A 596 16.12 9.70 8.42
N GLY A 597 17.35 9.19 8.51
CA GLY A 597 17.64 7.81 8.86
C GLY A 597 17.65 6.80 7.69
N LEU A 598 17.46 7.25 6.45
CA LEU A 598 17.56 6.37 5.29
C LEU A 598 18.99 6.34 4.76
N ASP A 599 19.68 5.21 4.92
CA ASP A 599 21.03 5.02 4.38
C ASP A 599 20.97 4.71 2.87
N ILE A 600 21.42 5.68 2.07
CA ILE A 600 21.53 5.54 0.62
C ILE A 600 23.00 5.30 0.32
N GLN A 601 23.40 4.02 0.20
CA GLN A 601 24.78 3.68 -0.09
C GLN A 601 25.29 4.40 -1.34
N THR A 602 26.30 5.24 -1.16
CA THR A 602 27.07 5.78 -2.29
C THR A 602 27.86 4.64 -2.91
N ASN A 603 27.62 4.34 -4.18
CA ASN A 603 28.46 3.41 -4.94
C ASN A 603 29.94 3.80 -4.71
N PRO A 604 30.81 2.91 -4.17
CA PRO A 604 32.17 3.26 -3.82
C PRO A 604 33.03 3.25 -5.09
N ALA A 605 32.82 4.23 -5.95
CA ALA A 605 33.73 4.52 -7.05
C ALA A 605 34.38 5.88 -6.80
N ARG A 606 35.69 5.84 -6.54
CA ARG A 606 36.66 6.94 -6.73
C ARG A 606 36.91 7.91 -5.57
N ARG A 607 37.31 7.38 -4.41
CA ARG A 607 38.40 7.98 -3.60
C ARG A 607 39.30 6.88 -3.02
N GLN A 608 40.11 6.24 -3.86
CA GLN A 608 41.35 5.67 -3.36
C GLN A 608 42.31 6.84 -3.10
N PRO A 609 42.80 7.04 -1.86
CA PRO A 609 43.97 7.90 -1.66
C PRO A 609 45.15 7.21 -2.33
N ASN A 610 45.85 7.93 -3.21
CA ASN A 610 47.11 7.52 -3.85
C ASN A 610 48.09 6.94 -2.82
N LYS A 611 48.12 5.61 -2.68
CA LYS A 611 49.28 4.92 -2.14
C LYS A 611 50.23 4.70 -3.30
N ARG A 612 51.20 5.60 -3.43
CA ARG A 612 52.41 5.37 -4.22
C ARG A 612 53.11 4.13 -3.67
N THR A 613 53.07 3.04 -4.42
CA THR A 613 53.97 1.89 -4.25
C THR A 613 55.30 2.24 -4.93
N PRO A 614 56.47 2.06 -4.28
CA PRO A 614 57.77 2.23 -4.93
C PRO A 614 58.07 1.02 -5.84
N PRO A 615 58.95 1.16 -6.85
CA PRO A 615 59.17 0.12 -7.85
C PRO A 615 59.96 -1.06 -7.25
N PRO A 616 59.75 -2.29 -7.75
CA PRO A 616 60.45 -3.47 -7.25
C PRO A 616 61.87 -3.51 -7.83
N HIS A 617 62.84 -3.69 -6.95
CA HIS A 617 64.21 -4.01 -7.31
C HIS A 617 64.29 -5.41 -7.93
N THR A 618 64.85 -5.46 -9.14
CA THR A 618 65.37 -6.64 -9.82
C THR A 618 66.50 -7.29 -9.01
N LYS A 619 66.41 -8.61 -8.79
CA LYS A 619 67.58 -9.49 -8.77
C LYS A 619 67.27 -10.82 -9.46
N GLN A 620 68.16 -11.11 -10.40
CA GLN A 620 68.24 -12.27 -11.29
C GLN A 620 68.67 -13.56 -10.58
N ASP A 621 68.22 -14.65 -11.20
CA ASP A 621 68.89 -15.94 -11.45
C ASP A 621 69.50 -16.72 -10.29
N THR A 622 69.10 -18.00 -10.13
CA THR A 622 69.91 -19.15 -10.59
C THR A 622 69.10 -20.46 -10.55
N ILE A 623 69.01 -21.07 -11.72
CA ILE A 623 68.76 -22.45 -12.18
C ILE A 623 69.03 -23.60 -11.16
N THR A 624 68.10 -24.56 -11.03
CA THR A 624 68.27 -26.02 -11.37
C THR A 624 67.01 -26.85 -11.05
N THR A 625 66.47 -27.52 -12.07
CA THR A 625 65.65 -28.77 -12.03
C THR A 625 66.59 -30.00 -12.01
N PRO A 626 66.16 -31.29 -11.89
CA PRO A 626 64.83 -31.86 -11.62
C PRO A 626 64.81 -33.09 -10.65
N ASP A 627 63.61 -33.67 -10.51
CA ASP A 627 63.24 -35.06 -10.20
C ASP A 627 63.54 -35.67 -8.81
N ILE A 628 62.47 -36.14 -8.13
CA ILE A 628 62.16 -37.58 -7.94
C ILE A 628 60.84 -37.74 -7.16
N THR A 629 60.06 -38.71 -7.62
CA THR A 629 58.82 -39.31 -7.15
C THR A 629 58.87 -39.95 -5.75
N LEU A 630 57.75 -39.93 -5.00
CA LEU A 630 56.98 -41.08 -4.48
C LEU A 630 56.21 -40.74 -3.18
N LEU A 631 54.90 -41.07 -3.20
CA LEU A 631 54.05 -41.64 -2.13
C LEU A 631 54.34 -41.24 -0.66
N ASP A 632 53.37 -40.64 0.02
CA ASP A 632 52.12 -41.25 0.54
C ASP A 632 50.97 -40.24 0.54
#